data_AF-A0A9R1B8H3-F1
#
_entry.id   AF-A0A9R1B8H3-F1
#
_cell.length_a   1.000
_cell.length_b   1.000
_cell.length_c   1.000
_cell.angle_alpha   90.00
_cell.angle_beta   90.00
_cell.angle_gamma   90.00
#
_symmetry.space_group_name_H-M   'P 1'
#
loop_
_entity.id
_entity.type
_entity.pdbx_description
1 polymer ?
#
loop_
_entity_poly.entity_id
_entity_poly.type
_entity_poly.pdbx_seq_one_letter_code
_entity_poly.pdbx_strand_id
1 'polypeptide(L)'
;MTTGEAVSRMSSDTVIIQDALGEKAGKLIQTVSAFFGGFIVAFTKGWLLTLVMLTSLPLVAIAGAVSAQLLTGVSGKRLTSYSDAADTVEQTIGSIRTVVSFNGEKKAIEMYNKFNKNAYKTAVEEGLVNGFGMGSVFLIILSSYGLGFWYGGKLILDKGYTGGKIITVLFAVLTGAK
;
A
#
# COMPACT_ATOMS: atom_id res chain seq x y z
N MET A 1 -7.78 -0.41 33.32
CA MET A 1 -8.51 -1.60 32.86
C MET A 1 -9.85 -1.67 33.55
N THR A 2 -10.76 -0.80 33.12
CA THR A 2 -12.19 -0.95 33.47
C THR A 2 -12.75 -2.14 32.69
N THR A 3 -13.81 -2.77 33.21
CA THR A 3 -14.52 -3.86 32.52
C THR A 3 -14.96 -3.48 31.10
N GLY A 4 -15.22 -2.19 30.84
CA GLY A 4 -15.51 -1.67 29.50
C GLY A 4 -14.32 -1.68 28.53
N GLU A 5 -13.10 -1.35 28.97
CA GLU A 5 -11.88 -1.49 28.14
C GLU A 5 -11.59 -2.96 27.80
N ALA A 6 -11.79 -3.87 28.77
CA ALA A 6 -11.57 -5.29 28.55
C ALA A 6 -12.56 -5.86 27.53
N VAL A 7 -13.84 -5.54 27.64
CA VAL A 7 -14.87 -5.96 26.69
C VAL A 7 -14.67 -5.32 25.31
N SER A 8 -14.27 -4.05 25.26
CA SER A 8 -13.99 -3.35 23.99
C SER A 8 -12.77 -3.94 23.28
N ARG A 9 -11.68 -4.23 24.00
CA ARG A 9 -10.51 -4.93 23.42
C ARG A 9 -10.86 -6.33 22.96
N MET A 10 -11.60 -7.09 23.76
CA MET A 10 -11.99 -8.46 23.40
C MET A 10 -12.87 -8.50 22.14
N SER A 11 -13.80 -7.54 22.00
CA SER A 11 -14.62 -7.38 20.78
C SER A 11 -13.76 -6.96 19.58
N SER A 12 -12.85 -5.99 19.75
CA SER A 12 -11.93 -5.55 18.70
C SER A 12 -10.99 -6.66 18.23
N ASP A 13 -10.41 -7.41 19.16
CA ASP A 13 -9.50 -8.53 18.84
C ASP A 13 -10.25 -9.65 18.11
N THR A 14 -11.50 -9.92 18.51
CA THR A 14 -12.35 -10.92 17.84
C THR A 14 -12.67 -10.49 16.40
N VAL A 15 -12.96 -9.21 16.17
CA VAL A 15 -13.19 -8.67 14.81
C VAL A 15 -11.92 -8.77 13.95
N ILE A 16 -10.75 -8.44 14.51
CA ILE A 16 -9.47 -8.55 13.80
C ILE A 16 -9.16 -10.02 13.45
N ILE A 17 -9.45 -10.95 14.36
CA ILE A 17 -9.25 -12.39 14.12
C ILE A 17 -10.24 -12.90 13.06
N GLN A 18 -11.49 -12.48 13.10
CA GLN A 18 -12.50 -12.87 12.11
C GLN A 18 -12.15 -12.33 10.72
N ASP A 19 -11.68 -11.09 10.64
CA ASP A 19 -11.20 -10.46 9.41
C ASP A 19 -9.95 -11.16 8.84
N ALA A 20 -9.02 -11.53 9.73
CA ALA A 20 -7.82 -12.27 9.37
C ALA A 20 -8.11 -13.70 8.88
N LEU A 21 -9.04 -14.42 9.53
CA LEU A 21 -9.37 -15.80 9.20
C LEU A 21 -10.36 -15.93 8.03
N GLY A 22 -11.24 -14.96 7.83
CA GLY A 22 -12.22 -14.98 6.74
C GLY A 22 -11.65 -14.45 5.44
N GLU A 23 -11.48 -13.13 5.37
CA GLU A 23 -11.20 -12.44 4.11
C GLU A 23 -9.72 -12.57 3.71
N LYS A 24 -8.79 -12.43 4.67
CA LYS A 24 -7.36 -12.50 4.36
C LYS A 24 -6.90 -13.92 4.06
N ALA A 25 -7.35 -14.92 4.80
CA ALA A 25 -6.99 -16.31 4.52
C ALA A 25 -7.51 -16.79 3.17
N GLY A 26 -8.77 -16.47 2.82
CA GLY A 26 -9.34 -16.78 1.51
C GLY A 26 -8.56 -16.12 0.37
N LYS A 27 -8.19 -14.85 0.55
CA LYS A 27 -7.38 -14.10 -0.42
C LYS A 27 -5.98 -14.67 -0.59
N LEU A 28 -5.32 -15.11 0.49
CA LEU A 28 -4.02 -15.79 0.42
C LEU A 28 -4.11 -17.08 -0.40
N ILE A 29 -5.11 -17.93 -0.13
CA ILE A 29 -5.31 -19.17 -0.88
C ILE A 29 -5.59 -18.87 -2.35
N GLN A 30 -6.39 -17.85 -2.65
CA GLN A 30 -6.67 -17.42 -4.02
C GLN A 30 -5.42 -16.93 -4.73
N THR A 31 -4.63 -16.06 -4.10
CA THR A 31 -3.37 -15.53 -4.65
C THR A 31 -2.36 -16.65 -4.89
N VAL A 32 -2.18 -17.57 -3.93
CA VAL A 32 -1.28 -18.71 -4.09
C VAL A 32 -1.73 -19.61 -5.24
N SER A 33 -3.03 -19.92 -5.31
CA SER A 33 -3.58 -20.75 -6.40
C SER A 33 -3.46 -20.07 -7.76
N ALA A 34 -3.71 -18.75 -7.83
CA ALA A 34 -3.58 -17.94 -9.03
C ALA A 34 -2.11 -17.83 -9.48
N PHE A 35 -1.17 -17.72 -8.56
CA PHE A 35 0.26 -17.70 -8.83
C PHE A 35 0.69 -19.00 -9.53
N PHE A 36 0.41 -20.16 -8.93
CA PHE A 36 0.77 -21.45 -9.51
C PHE A 36 0.01 -21.73 -10.82
N GLY A 37 -1.30 -21.48 -10.85
CA GLY A 37 -2.12 -21.69 -12.05
C GLY A 37 -1.70 -20.79 -13.21
N GLY A 38 -1.43 -19.52 -12.93
CA GLY A 38 -0.94 -18.53 -13.89
C GLY A 38 0.42 -18.93 -14.46
N PHE A 39 1.37 -19.33 -13.61
CA PHE A 39 2.67 -19.82 -14.04
C PHE A 39 2.56 -21.05 -14.93
N ILE A 40 1.80 -22.06 -14.53
CA ILE A 40 1.65 -23.31 -15.30
C ILE A 40 1.08 -23.03 -16.70
N VAL A 41 -0.01 -22.24 -16.79
CA VAL A 41 -0.63 -21.88 -18.07
C VAL A 41 0.34 -21.07 -18.94
N ALA A 42 1.08 -20.15 -18.33
CA ALA A 42 2.00 -19.29 -19.04
C ALA A 42 3.17 -20.11 -19.64
N PHE A 43 3.79 -21.00 -18.86
CA PHE A 43 4.87 -21.88 -19.31
C PHE A 43 4.41 -22.84 -20.42
N THR A 44 3.16 -23.31 -20.36
CA THR A 44 2.59 -24.23 -21.35
C THR A 44 2.31 -23.53 -22.70
N LYS A 45 1.90 -22.26 -22.69
CA LYS A 45 1.51 -21.52 -23.91
C LYS A 45 2.70 -20.87 -24.63
N GLY A 46 3.77 -20.54 -23.93
CA GLY A 46 4.93 -19.90 -24.55
C GLY A 46 6.09 -19.61 -23.60
N TRP A 47 7.00 -20.58 -23.47
CA TRP A 47 8.22 -20.49 -22.65
C TRP A 47 9.08 -19.23 -22.89
N LEU A 48 9.21 -18.76 -24.15
CA LEU A 48 10.03 -17.57 -24.45
C LEU A 48 9.39 -16.27 -23.94
N LEU A 49 8.07 -16.17 -24.03
CA LEU A 49 7.34 -14.98 -23.60
C LEU A 49 7.26 -14.93 -22.07
N THR A 50 7.10 -16.09 -21.43
CA THR A 50 7.14 -16.17 -19.97
C THR A 50 8.49 -15.85 -19.39
N LEU A 51 9.60 -16.24 -20.01
CA LEU A 51 10.92 -15.92 -19.51
C LEU A 51 11.18 -14.40 -19.46
N VAL A 52 10.70 -13.68 -20.48
CA VAL A 52 10.80 -12.21 -20.52
C VAL A 52 9.91 -11.56 -19.46
N MET A 53 8.67 -12.04 -19.30
CA MET A 53 7.77 -11.58 -18.24
C MET A 53 8.31 -11.90 -16.83
N LEU A 54 8.97 -13.06 -16.68
CA LEU A 54 9.62 -13.47 -15.45
C LEU A 54 10.83 -12.61 -15.11
N THR A 55 11.49 -12.04 -16.12
CA THR A 55 12.60 -11.09 -15.92
C THR A 55 12.08 -9.70 -15.54
N SER A 56 10.89 -9.31 -16.03
CA SER A 56 10.25 -8.06 -15.59
C SER A 56 9.61 -8.14 -14.20
N LEU A 57 9.21 -9.32 -13.74
CA LEU A 57 8.64 -9.55 -12.41
C LEU A 57 9.53 -9.05 -11.25
N PRO A 58 10.83 -9.40 -11.14
CA PRO A 58 11.71 -8.89 -10.09
C PRO A 58 11.94 -7.39 -10.21
N LEU A 59 11.98 -6.83 -11.43
CA LEU A 59 12.12 -5.39 -11.63
C LEU A 59 10.90 -4.63 -11.07
N VAL A 60 9.70 -5.12 -11.37
CA VAL A 60 8.44 -4.58 -10.83
C VAL A 60 8.35 -4.82 -9.32
N ALA A 61 8.78 -5.98 -8.83
CA ALA A 61 8.78 -6.29 -7.40
C ALA A 61 9.73 -5.39 -6.62
N ILE A 62 10.93 -5.10 -7.12
CA ILE A 62 11.88 -4.17 -6.50
C ILE A 62 11.29 -2.76 -6.47
N ALA A 63 10.75 -2.29 -7.59
CA ALA A 63 10.09 -0.98 -7.66
C ALA A 63 8.89 -0.85 -6.72
N GLY A 64 8.06 -1.88 -6.66
CA GLY A 64 6.92 -1.98 -5.76
C GLY A 64 7.36 -2.03 -4.29
N ALA A 65 8.41 -2.79 -3.97
CA ALA A 65 8.96 -2.91 -2.63
C ALA A 65 9.55 -1.58 -2.14
N VAL A 66 10.33 -0.88 -2.97
CA VAL A 66 10.86 0.45 -2.64
C VAL A 66 9.72 1.43 -2.37
N SER A 67 8.68 1.42 -3.19
CA SER A 67 7.52 2.31 -3.02
C SER A 67 6.69 1.94 -1.79
N ALA A 68 6.51 0.65 -1.50
CA ALA A 68 5.84 0.17 -0.29
C ALA A 68 6.65 0.50 0.98
N GLN A 69 7.99 0.43 0.92
CA GLN A 69 8.87 0.87 2.01
C GLN A 69 8.80 2.38 2.23
N LEU A 70 8.77 3.17 1.16
CA LEU A 70 8.55 4.61 1.24
C LEU A 70 7.17 4.94 1.83
N LEU A 71 6.14 4.18 1.47
CA LEU A 71 4.79 4.37 2.00
C LEU A 71 4.68 3.99 3.48
N THR A 72 5.31 2.89 3.89
CA THR A 72 5.30 2.43 5.29
C THR A 72 6.15 3.33 6.18
N GLY A 73 7.32 3.78 5.73
CA GLY A 73 8.12 4.81 6.42
C GLY A 73 7.40 6.17 6.46
N VAL A 74 6.74 6.49 5.35
CA VAL A 74 5.60 7.41 5.17
C VAL A 74 4.71 7.52 6.39
N SER A 75 3.87 6.49 6.50
CA SER A 75 2.81 6.31 7.47
C SER A 75 3.30 6.21 8.91
N GLY A 76 4.46 5.57 9.15
CA GLY A 76 5.04 5.48 10.49
C GLY A 76 5.38 6.86 11.06
N LYS A 77 6.01 7.73 10.26
CA LYS A 77 6.35 9.11 10.68
C LYS A 77 5.12 9.97 10.98
N ARG A 78 4.03 9.79 10.21
CA ARG A 78 2.75 10.48 10.48
C ARG A 78 2.23 10.09 11.84
N LEU A 79 2.18 8.79 12.12
CA LEU A 79 1.57 8.27 13.34
C LEU A 79 2.31 8.79 14.58
N THR A 80 3.65 8.84 14.53
CA THR A 80 4.46 9.45 15.60
C THR A 80 4.21 10.94 15.77
N SER A 81 4.24 11.75 14.70
CA SER A 81 3.98 13.19 14.83
C SER A 81 2.54 13.53 15.19
N TYR A 82 1.59 12.68 14.80
CA TYR A 82 0.18 12.82 15.19
C TYR A 82 -0.02 12.44 16.67
N SER A 83 0.67 11.41 17.15
CA SER A 83 0.67 11.03 18.58
C SER A 83 1.22 12.15 19.45
N ASP A 84 2.38 12.72 19.11
CA ASP A 84 2.98 13.82 19.89
C ASP A 84 2.08 15.06 19.95
N ALA A 85 1.39 15.36 18.83
CA ALA A 85 0.43 16.45 18.77
C ALA A 85 -0.84 16.15 19.59
N ALA A 86 -1.34 14.91 19.53
CA ALA A 86 -2.50 14.47 20.29
C ALA A 86 -2.23 14.51 21.80
N ASP A 87 -1.08 14.01 22.25
CA ASP A 87 -0.66 14.04 23.66
C ASP A 87 -0.60 15.48 24.20
N THR A 88 -0.10 16.40 23.38
CA THR A 88 0.00 17.81 23.76
C THR A 88 -1.38 18.48 23.86
N VAL A 89 -2.29 18.16 22.96
CA VAL A 89 -3.69 18.63 23.00
C VAL A 89 -4.42 18.03 24.20
N GLU A 90 -4.22 16.74 24.49
CA GLU A 90 -4.81 16.04 25.62
C GLU A 90 -4.37 16.65 26.95
N GLN A 91 -3.07 16.96 27.12
CA GLN A 91 -2.59 17.66 28.32
C GLN A 91 -3.20 19.05 28.49
N THR A 92 -3.37 19.79 27.39
CA THR A 92 -3.92 21.14 27.41
C THR A 92 -5.41 21.14 27.77
N ILE A 93 -6.18 20.18 27.21
CA ILE A 93 -7.61 20.00 27.51
C ILE A 93 -7.81 19.44 28.93
N GLY A 94 -6.99 18.48 29.36
CA GLY A 94 -7.04 17.93 30.72
C GLY A 94 -6.76 18.98 31.80
N SER A 95 -5.96 20.00 31.47
CA SER A 95 -5.62 21.12 32.36
C SER A 95 -6.42 22.40 32.10
N ILE A 96 -7.56 22.31 31.39
CA ILE A 96 -8.33 23.49 30.95
C ILE A 96 -8.70 24.45 32.11
N ARG A 97 -9.00 23.90 33.29
CA ARG A 97 -9.32 24.69 34.48
C ARG A 97 -8.13 25.54 34.94
N THR A 98 -6.92 25.01 34.82
CA THR A 98 -5.67 25.72 35.15
C THR A 98 -5.34 26.77 34.10
N VAL A 99 -5.55 26.47 32.81
CA VAL A 99 -5.32 27.43 31.70
C VAL A 99 -6.24 28.65 31.81
N VAL A 100 -7.51 28.43 32.13
CA VAL A 100 -8.50 29.50 32.35
C VAL A 100 -8.15 30.31 33.61
N SER A 101 -7.72 29.64 34.69
CA SER A 101 -7.33 30.30 35.96
C SER A 101 -6.11 31.23 35.81
N PHE A 102 -5.19 30.94 34.89
CA PHE A 102 -4.03 31.77 34.59
C PHE A 102 -4.27 32.77 33.43
N ASN A 103 -5.50 32.87 32.92
CA ASN A 103 -5.85 33.70 31.76
C ASN A 103 -5.00 33.37 30.51
N GLY A 104 -4.58 32.11 30.39
CA GLY A 104 -3.62 31.60 29.40
C GLY A 104 -4.24 31.22 28.05
N GLU A 105 -5.51 31.53 27.82
CA GLU A 105 -6.29 31.12 26.64
C GLU A 105 -5.62 31.54 25.32
N LYS A 106 -5.08 32.77 25.25
CA LYS A 106 -4.34 33.23 24.06
C LYS A 106 -3.13 32.36 23.74
N LYS A 107 -2.38 31.94 24.76
CA LYS A 107 -1.19 31.10 24.62
C LYS A 107 -1.56 29.67 24.19
N ALA A 108 -2.68 29.15 24.70
CA ALA A 108 -3.23 27.87 24.27
C ALA A 108 -3.71 27.89 22.82
N ILE A 109 -4.39 28.96 22.38
CA ILE A 109 -4.83 29.15 20.98
C ILE A 109 -3.62 29.25 20.04
N GLU A 110 -2.59 30.00 20.42
CA GLU A 110 -1.36 30.14 19.62
C GLU A 110 -0.62 28.80 19.47
N MET A 111 -0.57 28.02 20.55
CA MET A 111 -0.02 26.67 20.55
C MET A 111 -0.84 25.71 19.68
N TYR A 112 -2.17 25.76 19.75
CA TYR A 112 -3.05 24.96 18.90
C TYR A 112 -2.89 25.31 17.41
N ASN A 113 -2.81 26.60 17.07
CA ASN A 113 -2.55 27.05 15.69
C ASN A 113 -1.17 26.57 15.19
N LYS A 114 -0.17 26.55 16.06
CA LYS A 114 1.16 26.03 15.73
C LYS A 114 1.13 24.52 15.44
N PHE A 115 0.42 23.74 16.25
CA PHE A 115 0.21 22.31 16.01
C PHE A 115 -0.54 22.06 14.71
N ASN A 116 -1.64 22.80 14.47
CA ASN A 116 -2.45 22.64 13.27
C ASN A 116 -1.66 22.98 11.99
N LYS A 117 -0.83 24.03 12.02
CA LYS A 117 0.05 24.39 10.89
C LYS A 117 1.13 23.33 10.63
N ASN A 118 1.68 22.73 11.69
CA ASN A 118 2.68 21.66 11.56
C ASN A 118 2.05 20.35 11.04
N ALA A 119 0.87 20.00 11.53
CA ALA A 119 0.09 18.86 11.05
C ALA A 119 -0.28 19.02 9.57
N TYR A 120 -0.74 20.22 9.17
CA TYR A 120 -1.03 20.53 7.77
C TYR A 120 0.21 20.37 6.88
N LYS A 121 1.36 20.93 7.29
CA LYS A 121 2.61 20.79 6.50
C LYS A 121 3.04 19.33 6.36
N THR A 122 2.96 18.57 7.45
CA THR A 122 3.29 17.14 7.47
C THR A 122 2.37 16.36 6.55
N ALA A 123 1.05 16.61 6.63
CA ALA A 123 0.05 15.98 5.77
C ALA A 123 0.24 16.31 4.27
N VAL A 124 0.73 17.51 3.94
CA VAL A 124 1.03 17.90 2.56
C VAL A 124 2.27 17.19 2.03
N GLU A 125 3.38 17.17 2.78
CA GLU A 125 4.60 16.45 2.40
C GLU A 125 4.33 14.95 2.24
N GLU A 126 3.53 14.42 3.14
CA GLU A 126 3.04 13.06 3.12
C GLU A 126 2.19 12.75 1.89
N GLY A 127 1.22 13.61 1.57
CA GLY A 127 0.39 13.47 0.37
C GLY A 127 1.22 13.49 -0.90
N LEU A 128 2.26 14.32 -0.95
CA LEU A 128 3.22 14.36 -2.06
C LEU A 128 4.03 13.08 -2.17
N VAL A 129 4.61 12.59 -1.08
CA VAL A 129 5.38 11.33 -1.08
C VAL A 129 4.50 10.14 -1.47
N ASN A 130 3.26 10.13 -0.98
CA ASN A 130 2.29 9.07 -1.27
C ASN A 130 1.86 9.11 -2.74
N GLY A 131 1.52 10.29 -3.26
CA GLY A 131 1.17 10.49 -4.67
C GLY A 131 2.32 10.15 -5.61
N PHE A 132 3.54 10.59 -5.30
CA PHE A 132 4.72 10.30 -6.12
C PHE A 132 5.11 8.83 -6.05
N GLY A 133 5.03 8.22 -4.86
CA GLY A 133 5.27 6.79 -4.66
C GLY A 133 4.28 5.96 -5.46
N MET A 134 2.98 6.19 -5.30
CA MET A 134 1.93 5.44 -5.99
C MET A 134 1.96 5.67 -7.51
N GLY A 135 2.23 6.91 -7.96
CA GLY A 135 2.41 7.26 -9.37
C GLY A 135 3.62 6.57 -10.00
N SER A 136 4.74 6.48 -9.28
CA SER A 136 5.95 5.81 -9.76
C SER A 136 5.73 4.30 -9.97
N VAL A 137 4.97 3.65 -9.07
CA VAL A 137 4.58 2.24 -9.21
C VAL A 137 3.72 2.03 -10.46
N PHE A 138 2.70 2.87 -10.64
CA PHE A 138 1.80 2.78 -11.81
C PHE A 138 2.56 2.96 -13.13
N LEU A 139 3.51 3.90 -13.19
CA LEU A 139 4.33 4.13 -14.38
C LEU A 139 5.17 2.90 -14.71
N ILE A 140 5.79 2.28 -13.70
CA ILE A 140 6.65 1.09 -13.88
C ILE A 140 5.81 -0.11 -14.35
N ILE A 141 4.62 -0.30 -13.78
CA ILE A 141 3.68 -1.34 -14.19
C ILE A 141 3.26 -1.14 -15.66
N LEU A 142 2.82 0.07 -16.03
CA LEU A 142 2.43 0.38 -17.42
C LEU A 142 3.60 0.23 -18.40
N SER A 143 4.81 0.62 -18.00
CA SER A 143 6.01 0.47 -18.82
C SER A 143 6.38 -1.01 -19.03
N SER A 144 6.25 -1.82 -17.97
CA SER A 144 6.44 -3.28 -18.05
C SER A 144 5.43 -3.93 -18.99
N TYR A 145 4.16 -3.49 -18.96
CA TYR A 145 3.15 -3.96 -19.92
C TYR A 145 3.50 -3.56 -21.35
N GLY A 146 3.93 -2.32 -21.57
CA GLY A 146 4.36 -1.83 -22.89
C GLY A 146 5.49 -2.68 -23.49
N LEU A 147 6.52 -2.97 -22.70
CA LEU A 147 7.61 -3.88 -23.10
C LEU A 147 7.11 -5.29 -23.41
N GLY A 148 6.19 -5.80 -22.59
CA GLY A 148 5.57 -7.10 -22.78
C GLY A 148 4.77 -7.21 -24.08
N PHE A 149 3.99 -6.19 -24.42
CA PHE A 149 3.26 -6.11 -25.68
C PHE A 149 4.19 -5.95 -26.88
N TRP A 150 5.23 -5.13 -26.78
CA TRP A 150 6.21 -4.94 -27.85
C TRP A 150 6.98 -6.22 -28.17
N TYR A 151 7.50 -6.89 -27.14
CA TYR A 151 8.21 -8.16 -27.31
C TYR A 151 7.27 -9.29 -27.73
N GLY A 152 6.03 -9.30 -27.22
CA GLY A 152 4.97 -10.19 -27.68
C GLY A 152 4.70 -10.02 -29.18
N GLY A 153 4.56 -8.79 -29.67
CA GLY A 153 4.38 -8.48 -31.08
C GLY A 153 5.54 -8.95 -31.96
N LYS A 154 6.79 -8.77 -31.51
CA LYS A 154 7.97 -9.30 -32.20
C LYS A 154 7.95 -10.85 -32.30
N LEU A 155 7.46 -11.52 -31.26
CA LEU A 155 7.34 -12.99 -31.24
C LEU A 155 6.28 -13.53 -32.22
N ILE A 156 5.24 -12.75 -32.53
CA ILE A 156 4.26 -13.08 -33.58
C ILE A 156 4.95 -13.12 -34.94
N LEU A 157 5.77 -12.11 -35.23
CA LEU A 157 6.46 -11.92 -36.50
C LEU A 157 7.57 -12.95 -36.72
N ASP A 158 8.42 -13.20 -35.71
CA ASP A 158 9.61 -14.05 -35.86
C ASP A 158 9.34 -15.56 -35.67
N LYS A 159 8.33 -15.94 -34.87
CA LYS A 159 8.09 -17.35 -34.47
C LYS A 159 6.65 -17.84 -34.70
N GLY A 160 5.80 -17.07 -35.36
CA GLY A 160 4.43 -17.48 -35.68
C GLY A 160 3.53 -17.69 -34.45
N TYR A 161 3.79 -16.98 -33.35
CA TYR A 161 2.90 -16.99 -32.20
C TYR A 161 1.54 -16.37 -32.56
N THR A 162 0.44 -17.03 -32.22
CA THR A 162 -0.91 -16.45 -32.38
C THR A 162 -1.14 -15.37 -31.31
N GLY A 163 -1.73 -14.23 -31.68
CA GLY A 163 -2.08 -13.15 -30.73
C GLY A 163 -2.87 -13.62 -29.50
N GLY A 164 -3.72 -14.63 -29.67
CA GLY A 164 -4.44 -15.28 -28.55
C GLY A 164 -3.53 -15.93 -27.50
N LYS A 165 -2.39 -16.49 -27.88
CA LYS A 165 -1.40 -17.05 -26.93
C LYS A 165 -0.73 -15.94 -26.12
N ILE A 166 -0.45 -14.80 -26.74
CA ILE A 166 0.16 -13.65 -26.05
C ILE A 166 -0.80 -13.03 -25.05
N ILE A 167 -2.06 -12.81 -25.43
CA ILE A 167 -3.09 -12.31 -24.53
C ILE A 167 -3.29 -13.30 -23.37
N THR A 168 -3.33 -14.60 -23.64
CA THR A 168 -3.47 -15.62 -22.59
C THR A 168 -2.29 -15.60 -21.62
N VAL A 169 -1.05 -15.48 -22.12
CA VAL A 169 0.15 -15.39 -21.25
C VAL A 169 0.16 -14.09 -20.46
N LEU A 170 -0.18 -12.95 -21.06
CA LEU A 170 -0.30 -11.65 -20.38
C LEU A 170 -1.34 -11.70 -19.25
N PHE A 171 -2.53 -12.24 -19.53
CA PHE A 171 -3.59 -12.39 -18.53
C PHE A 171 -3.23 -13.41 -17.45
N ALA A 172 -2.56 -14.51 -17.81
CA ALA A 172 -2.10 -15.51 -16.84
C ALA A 172 -1.05 -14.92 -15.88
N VAL A 173 -0.09 -14.16 -16.39
CA VAL A 173 0.89 -13.43 -15.57
C VAL A 173 0.21 -12.36 -14.72
N LEU A 174 -0.77 -11.63 -15.27
CA LEU A 174 -1.52 -10.60 -14.54
C LEU A 174 -2.45 -11.17 -13.46
N THR A 175 -2.90 -12.41 -13.64
CA THR A 175 -3.69 -13.13 -12.63
C THR A 175 -2.76 -13.74 -11.58
N GLY A 176 -1.58 -14.22 -11.98
CA GLY A 176 -0.59 -14.77 -11.06
C GLY A 176 0.22 -13.73 -10.27
N ALA A 177 0.33 -12.49 -10.75
CA ALA A 177 1.05 -11.40 -10.08
C ALA A 177 0.18 -10.59 -9.09
N LYS A 178 -1.12 -10.92 -8.94
CA LYS A 178 -2.03 -10.31 -7.95
C LYS A 178 -1.94 -11.01 -6.61
#